data_AF-A0AB35RJ88-F1
#
_entry.id   AF-A0AB35RJ88-F1
#
_cell.length_a   1.000
_cell.length_b   1.000
_cell.length_c   1.000
_cell.angle_alpha   90.00
_cell.angle_beta   90.00
_cell.angle_gamma   90.00
#
_symmetry.space_group_name_H-M   'P 1'
#
loop_
_entity.id
_entity.type
_entity.pdbx_description
1 polymer ?
#
loop_
_entity_poly.entity_id
_entity_poly.type
_entity_poly.pdbx_seq_one_letter_code
_entity_poly.pdbx_strand_id
1 'polypeptide(L)'
;MRKITSIVMISILAGCASEQQIRPQSDYYSREYQSATIYNAANLTEAQNKANRFCNGKAYDLPELHNNDLKKQQAEKNYRWTDPVGWHFVCTEIEAMRIRGMYGDQPSQARYEQLNKIKMAELDKQSQADYERRRERAKAPGFTSSSKVLPGGTIVTESYGNGIMCHGVSDENSAYTSCDDVHD
;
A
#
# COMPACT_ATOMS: atom_id res chain seq x y z
N MET A 1 42.59 63.22 -38.69
CA MET A 1 42.06 62.67 -37.41
C MET A 1 41.71 61.20 -37.63
N ARG A 2 42.43 60.27 -37.00
CA ARG A 2 42.21 58.82 -37.14
C ARG A 2 41.03 58.39 -36.26
N LYS A 3 39.98 57.81 -36.84
CA LYS A 3 38.90 57.16 -36.10
C LYS A 3 39.36 55.76 -35.72
N ILE A 4 39.60 55.53 -34.44
CA ILE A 4 39.87 54.21 -33.87
C ILE A 4 38.51 53.62 -33.52
N THR A 5 38.05 52.65 -34.30
CA THR A 5 36.81 51.92 -34.07
C THR A 5 37.14 50.75 -33.13
N SER A 6 36.80 50.87 -31.85
CA SER A 6 36.95 49.79 -30.88
C SER A 6 35.88 48.73 -31.11
N ILE A 7 36.28 47.55 -31.60
CA ILE A 7 35.42 46.36 -31.68
C ILE A 7 35.45 45.70 -30.30
N VAL A 8 34.38 45.85 -29.53
CA VAL A 8 34.15 45.08 -28.30
C VAL A 8 33.68 43.68 -28.73
N MET A 9 34.58 42.71 -28.62
CA MET A 9 34.29 41.30 -28.85
C MET A 9 33.64 40.74 -27.58
N ILE A 10 32.32 40.57 -27.59
CA ILE A 10 31.58 39.91 -26.50
C ILE A 10 31.74 38.40 -26.69
N SER A 11 32.66 37.82 -25.95
CA SER A 11 32.81 36.36 -25.84
C SER A 11 31.60 35.81 -25.09
N ILE A 12 30.61 35.29 -25.82
CA ILE A 12 29.53 34.50 -25.23
C ILE A 12 30.16 33.20 -24.75
N LEU A 13 30.47 33.12 -23.46
CA LEU A 13 30.76 31.87 -22.76
C LEU A 13 29.49 31.01 -22.81
N ALA A 14 29.32 30.26 -23.89
CA ALA A 14 28.40 29.14 -23.96
C ALA A 14 28.91 28.08 -22.99
N GLY A 15 28.59 28.22 -21.71
CA GLY A 15 28.74 27.16 -20.75
C GLY A 15 27.92 25.98 -21.26
N CYS A 16 28.58 24.85 -21.55
CA CYS A 16 27.90 23.59 -21.75
C CYS A 16 27.15 23.25 -20.46
N ALA A 17 25.90 23.69 -20.34
CA ALA A 17 24.97 23.10 -19.40
C ALA A 17 24.82 21.65 -19.85
N SER A 18 25.46 20.71 -19.15
CA SER A 18 25.23 19.30 -19.40
C SER A 18 23.74 19.04 -19.16
N GLU A 19 23.00 18.75 -20.23
CA GLU A 19 21.60 18.37 -20.14
C GLU A 19 21.50 17.13 -19.26
N GLN A 20 20.73 17.23 -18.16
CA GLN A 20 20.52 16.14 -17.23
C GLN A 20 19.80 14.99 -17.96
N GLN A 21 20.35 13.78 -17.88
CA GLN A 21 19.78 12.63 -18.55
C GLN A 21 18.86 11.86 -17.58
N ILE A 22 17.60 11.67 -17.97
CA ILE A 22 16.63 10.88 -17.19
C ILE A 22 16.81 9.41 -17.54
N ARG A 23 16.96 8.55 -16.53
CA ARG A 23 17.07 7.10 -16.75
C ARG A 23 15.74 6.54 -17.28
N PRO A 24 15.77 5.75 -18.36
CA PRO A 24 14.56 5.05 -18.80
C PRO A 24 14.16 4.02 -17.75
N GLN A 25 12.90 4.00 -17.36
CA GLN A 25 12.36 3.05 -16.40
C GLN A 25 11.01 2.52 -16.88
N SER A 26 10.82 1.21 -16.78
CA SER A 26 9.52 0.57 -17.08
C SER A 26 8.54 0.81 -15.95
N ASP A 27 7.25 0.87 -16.29
CA ASP A 27 6.17 0.95 -15.31
C ASP A 27 6.27 -0.23 -14.33
N TYR A 28 6.13 0.05 -13.03
CA TYR A 28 6.27 -0.92 -11.94
C TYR A 28 4.90 -1.32 -11.41
N TYR A 29 4.71 -2.62 -11.18
CA TYR A 29 3.45 -3.19 -10.69
C TYR A 29 3.73 -4.24 -9.61
N SER A 30 3.18 -4.04 -8.41
CA SER A 30 3.26 -5.02 -7.32
C SER A 30 1.88 -5.59 -7.03
N ARG A 31 1.70 -6.89 -7.28
CA ARG A 31 0.46 -7.60 -6.92
C ARG A 31 0.32 -7.83 -5.42
N GLU A 32 1.43 -8.02 -4.72
CA GLU A 32 1.46 -8.21 -3.27
C GLU A 32 0.98 -6.96 -2.54
N TYR A 33 1.52 -5.79 -2.90
CA TYR A 33 1.15 -4.52 -2.28
C TYR A 33 0.01 -3.81 -3.00
N GLN A 34 -0.55 -4.42 -4.04
CA GLN A 34 -1.62 -3.84 -4.88
C GLN A 34 -1.31 -2.39 -5.29
N SER A 35 -0.08 -2.15 -5.71
CA SER A 35 0.44 -0.82 -6.04
C SER A 35 1.02 -0.78 -7.45
N ALA A 36 0.95 0.40 -8.07
CA ALA A 36 1.51 0.66 -9.38
C ALA A 36 2.25 2.00 -9.38
N THR A 37 3.41 2.05 -10.03
CA THR A 37 4.11 3.30 -10.35
C THR A 37 4.30 3.40 -11.85
N ILE A 38 3.73 4.44 -12.45
CA ILE A 38 3.76 4.68 -13.89
C ILE A 38 4.78 5.75 -14.19
N TYR A 39 5.85 5.40 -14.90
CA TYR A 39 6.92 6.32 -15.28
C TYR A 39 6.73 6.86 -16.70
N ASN A 40 6.06 6.10 -17.57
CA ASN A 40 5.90 6.42 -18.98
C ASN A 40 4.49 6.95 -19.27
N ALA A 41 4.14 8.12 -18.73
CA ALA A 41 2.87 8.77 -19.00
C ALA A 41 3.06 10.28 -19.10
N ALA A 42 2.43 10.92 -20.09
CA ALA A 42 2.57 12.36 -20.32
C ALA A 42 1.83 13.20 -19.27
N ASN A 43 0.78 12.65 -18.66
CA ASN A 43 -0.04 13.31 -17.66
C ASN A 43 -0.73 12.31 -16.73
N LEU A 44 -1.33 12.83 -15.65
CA LEU A 44 -2.07 12.04 -14.66
C LEU A 44 -3.17 11.19 -15.30
N THR A 45 -3.91 11.71 -16.30
CA THR A 45 -5.01 10.96 -16.94
C THR A 45 -4.52 9.70 -17.64
N GLU A 46 -3.41 9.78 -18.37
CA GLU A 46 -2.80 8.61 -19.01
C GLU A 46 -2.28 7.61 -17.96
N ALA A 47 -1.60 8.11 -16.93
CA ALA A 47 -1.11 7.27 -15.84
C ALA A 47 -2.25 6.55 -15.10
N GLN A 48 -3.33 7.27 -14.81
CA GLN A 48 -4.55 6.75 -14.19
C GLN A 48 -5.19 5.66 -15.03
N ASN A 49 -5.24 5.82 -16.36
CA ASN A 49 -5.79 4.80 -17.26
C ASN A 49 -4.97 3.50 -17.22
N LYS A 50 -3.64 3.58 -17.15
CA LYS A 50 -2.77 2.40 -16.99
C LYS A 50 -2.96 1.75 -15.62
N ALA A 51 -2.98 2.54 -14.56
CA ALA A 51 -3.18 2.05 -13.19
C ALA A 51 -4.56 1.40 -13.00
N ASN A 52 -5.62 1.97 -13.58
CA ASN A 52 -6.97 1.39 -13.55
C ASN A 52 -7.03 -0.01 -14.17
N ARG A 53 -6.30 -0.24 -15.27
CA ARG A 53 -6.20 -1.58 -15.89
C ARG A 53 -5.53 -2.58 -14.96
N PHE A 54 -4.45 -2.17 -14.28
CA PHE A 54 -3.77 -3.03 -13.31
C PHE A 54 -4.67 -3.35 -12.11
N CYS A 55 -5.37 -2.35 -11.58
CA CYS A 55 -6.26 -2.50 -10.43
C CYS A 55 -7.62 -3.16 -10.77
N ASN A 56 -7.85 -3.57 -12.03
CA ASN A 56 -9.12 -4.11 -12.50
C ASN A 56 -10.32 -3.24 -12.11
N GLY A 57 -10.16 -1.92 -12.15
CA GLY A 57 -11.14 -0.99 -11.62
C GLY A 57 -10.54 0.38 -11.35
N LYS A 58 -10.82 0.93 -10.16
CA LYS A 58 -10.36 2.25 -9.75
C LYS A 58 -9.01 2.15 -9.04
N ALA A 59 -7.98 2.76 -9.63
CA ALA A 59 -6.74 3.06 -8.94
C ALA A 59 -6.86 4.42 -8.23
N TYR A 60 -6.23 4.55 -7.07
CA TYR A 60 -6.24 5.76 -6.26
C TYR A 60 -4.86 6.41 -6.33
N ASP A 61 -4.79 7.66 -6.79
CA ASP A 61 -3.51 8.37 -6.95
C ASP A 61 -2.87 8.71 -5.59
N LEU A 62 -1.56 8.88 -5.59
CA LEU A 62 -0.77 9.28 -4.42
C LEU A 62 0.06 10.51 -4.80
N PRO A 63 -0.56 11.69 -4.87
CA PRO A 63 0.10 12.90 -5.36
C PRO A 63 1.30 13.31 -4.49
N GLU A 64 1.30 12.94 -3.21
CA GLU A 64 2.39 13.21 -2.28
C GLU A 64 3.68 12.49 -2.69
N LEU A 65 3.57 11.24 -3.18
CA LEU A 65 4.72 10.50 -3.68
C LEU A 65 5.24 11.10 -4.99
N HIS A 66 4.36 11.46 -5.91
CA HIS A 66 4.73 12.13 -7.16
C HIS A 66 5.46 13.46 -6.89
N ASN A 67 4.95 14.24 -5.95
CA ASN A 67 5.57 15.49 -5.53
C ASN A 67 6.92 15.28 -4.84
N ASN A 68 7.11 14.17 -4.11
CA ASN A 68 8.40 13.83 -3.52
C ASN A 68 9.42 13.45 -4.60
N ASP A 69 9.00 12.70 -5.63
CA ASP A 69 9.84 12.40 -6.79
C ASP A 69 10.25 13.68 -7.53
N LEU A 70 9.31 14.62 -7.75
CA LEU A 70 9.62 15.94 -8.32
C LEU A 70 10.64 16.71 -7.48
N LYS A 71 10.46 16.74 -6.14
CA LYS A 71 11.40 17.40 -5.23
C LYS A 71 12.79 16.75 -5.27
N LYS A 72 12.85 15.42 -5.30
CA LYS A 72 14.10 14.66 -5.41
C LYS A 72 14.81 15.02 -6.72
N GLN A 73 14.11 14.96 -7.85
CA GLN A 73 14.66 15.30 -9.16
C GLN A 73 15.18 16.75 -9.20
N GLN A 74 14.43 17.69 -8.62
CA GLN A 74 14.85 19.10 -8.51
C GLN A 74 16.10 19.28 -7.63
N ALA A 75 16.21 18.52 -6.53
CA ALA A 75 17.39 18.52 -5.66
C ALA A 75 18.63 17.93 -6.37
N GLU A 76 18.41 16.98 -7.27
CA GLU A 76 19.45 16.30 -8.05
C GLU A 76 19.77 16.98 -9.38
N LYS A 77 19.29 18.22 -9.64
CA LYS A 77 19.44 18.95 -10.92
C LYS A 77 20.85 19.04 -11.51
N ASN A 78 21.89 18.90 -10.68
CA ASN A 78 23.30 18.97 -11.11
C ASN A 78 23.88 17.58 -11.42
N TYR A 79 23.11 16.52 -11.26
CA TYR A 79 23.55 15.15 -11.50
C TYR A 79 23.44 14.86 -12.99
N ARG A 80 24.43 14.13 -13.51
CA ARG A 80 24.41 13.68 -14.91
C ARG A 80 23.21 12.79 -15.20
N TRP A 81 22.81 11.97 -14.24
CA TRP A 81 21.71 11.01 -14.34
C TRP A 81 20.79 11.13 -13.12
N THR A 82 19.49 11.12 -13.37
CA THR A 82 18.45 11.08 -12.32
C THR A 82 17.40 10.04 -12.63
N ASP A 83 16.69 9.62 -11.58
CA ASP A 83 15.53 8.76 -11.72
C ASP A 83 14.35 9.55 -12.34
N PRO A 84 13.48 8.88 -13.12
CA PRO A 84 12.26 9.50 -13.64
C PRO A 84 11.26 9.73 -12.50
N VAL A 85 10.36 10.70 -12.71
CA VAL A 85 9.28 11.00 -11.78
C VAL A 85 8.13 10.03 -12.04
N GLY A 86 7.71 9.30 -11.01
CA GLY A 86 6.61 8.35 -11.09
C GLY A 86 5.25 8.96 -10.77
N TRP A 87 4.19 8.44 -11.40
CA TRP A 87 2.82 8.56 -10.91
C TRP A 87 2.49 7.33 -10.09
N HIS A 88 2.22 7.50 -8.80
CA HIS A 88 2.03 6.39 -7.87
C HIS A 88 0.55 6.16 -7.57
N PHE A 89 0.16 4.89 -7.50
CA PHE A 89 -1.20 4.47 -7.26
C PHE A 89 -1.27 3.23 -6.37
N VAL A 90 -2.40 3.09 -5.68
CA VAL A 90 -2.81 1.86 -4.99
C VAL A 90 -4.23 1.48 -5.39
N CYS A 91 -4.56 0.20 -5.32
CA CYS A 91 -5.85 -0.30 -5.79
C CYS A 91 -6.99 -0.21 -4.77
N THR A 92 -6.72 0.24 -3.53
CA THR A 92 -7.76 0.34 -2.48
C THR A 92 -7.83 1.75 -1.90
N GLU A 93 -9.06 2.20 -1.61
CA GLU A 93 -9.30 3.51 -0.99
C GLU A 93 -8.65 3.60 0.38
N ILE A 94 -8.80 2.56 1.20
CA ILE A 94 -8.29 2.56 2.56
C ILE A 94 -6.77 2.74 2.60
N GLU A 95 -6.04 2.08 1.69
CA GLU A 95 -4.59 2.21 1.61
C GLU A 95 -4.18 3.59 1.08
N ALA A 96 -4.91 4.12 0.10
CA ALA A 96 -4.65 5.47 -0.40
C ALA A 96 -4.79 6.51 0.70
N MET A 97 -5.89 6.45 1.45
CA MET A 97 -6.17 7.36 2.57
C MET A 97 -5.13 7.21 3.68
N ARG A 98 -4.69 5.97 3.98
CA ARG A 98 -3.62 5.70 4.95
C ARG A 98 -2.32 6.41 4.56
N ILE A 99 -1.88 6.22 3.32
CA ILE A 99 -0.62 6.81 2.82
C ILE A 99 -0.71 8.33 2.81
N ARG A 100 -1.78 8.91 2.25
CA ARG A 100 -1.98 10.37 2.23
C ARG A 100 -2.00 10.96 3.65
N GLY A 101 -2.68 10.29 4.59
CA GLY A 101 -2.68 10.68 6.00
C GLY A 101 -1.28 10.68 6.62
N MET A 102 -0.43 9.69 6.30
CA MET A 102 0.97 9.67 6.76
C MET A 102 1.80 10.86 6.24
N TYR A 103 1.43 11.42 5.09
CA TYR A 103 2.04 12.63 4.53
C TYR A 103 1.38 13.94 5.02
N GLY A 104 0.44 13.85 5.98
CA GLY A 104 -0.14 15.00 6.66
C GLY A 104 -1.50 15.47 6.13
N ASP A 105 -2.11 14.77 5.18
CA ASP A 105 -3.47 15.09 4.70
C ASP A 105 -4.54 14.70 5.74
N GLN A 106 -4.96 15.69 6.54
CA GLN A 106 -5.92 15.52 7.64
C GLN A 106 -7.27 14.93 7.18
N PRO A 107 -7.91 15.43 6.10
CA PRO A 107 -9.07 14.76 5.51
C PRO A 107 -8.88 13.27 5.19
N SER A 108 -7.74 12.91 4.57
CA SER A 108 -7.45 11.50 4.27
C SER A 108 -7.24 10.68 5.54
N GLN A 109 -6.57 11.23 6.56
CA GLN A 109 -6.40 10.55 7.85
C GLN A 109 -7.77 10.26 8.50
N ALA A 110 -8.66 11.25 8.56
CA ALA A 110 -10.00 11.07 9.11
C ALA A 110 -10.81 10.02 8.32
N ARG A 111 -10.70 10.03 6.98
CA ARG A 111 -11.36 9.03 6.13
C ARG A 111 -10.79 7.64 6.33
N TYR A 112 -9.47 7.51 6.49
CA TYR A 112 -8.81 6.24 6.82
C TYR A 112 -9.33 5.66 8.13
N GLU A 113 -9.42 6.47 9.18
CA GLU A 113 -9.93 6.04 10.49
C GLU A 113 -11.38 5.53 10.41
N GLN A 114 -12.24 6.23 9.64
CA GLN A 114 -13.61 5.80 9.38
C GLN A 114 -13.66 4.45 8.64
N LEU A 115 -12.92 4.32 7.54
CA LEU A 115 -12.87 3.10 6.73
C LEU A 115 -12.31 1.92 7.53
N ASN A 116 -11.27 2.16 8.33
CA ASN A 116 -10.67 1.14 9.17
C ASN A 116 -11.67 0.66 10.24
N LYS A 117 -12.40 1.56 10.90
CA LYS A 117 -13.43 1.18 11.87
C LYS A 117 -14.53 0.33 11.25
N ILE A 118 -14.99 0.68 10.04
CA ILE A 118 -15.98 -0.12 9.30
C ILE A 118 -15.42 -1.51 8.99
N LYS A 119 -14.19 -1.59 8.46
CA LYS A 119 -13.53 -2.85 8.12
C LYS A 119 -13.36 -3.76 9.34
N MET A 120 -12.96 -3.20 10.48
CA MET A 120 -12.83 -3.96 11.72
C MET A 120 -14.19 -4.47 12.23
N ALA A 121 -15.23 -3.63 12.21
CA ALA A 121 -16.57 -4.06 12.58
C ALA A 121 -17.11 -5.16 11.65
N GLU A 122 -16.76 -5.16 10.37
CA GLU A 122 -17.10 -6.23 9.43
C GLU A 122 -16.35 -7.52 9.74
N LEU A 123 -15.05 -7.44 10.04
CA LEU A 123 -14.26 -8.59 10.48
C LEU A 123 -14.80 -9.19 11.78
N ASP A 124 -15.21 -8.35 12.73
CA ASP A 124 -15.83 -8.81 13.98
C ASP A 124 -17.14 -9.55 13.72
N LYS A 125 -17.99 -9.03 12.82
CA LYS A 125 -19.23 -9.71 12.42
C LYS A 125 -18.97 -11.04 11.70
N GLN A 126 -17.97 -11.10 10.82
CA GLN A 126 -17.58 -12.33 10.16
C GLN A 126 -17.07 -13.36 11.17
N SER A 127 -16.23 -12.94 12.11
CA SER A 127 -15.75 -13.77 13.21
C SER A 127 -16.89 -14.32 14.06
N GLN A 128 -17.88 -13.49 14.40
CA GLN A 128 -19.07 -13.91 15.12
C GLN A 128 -19.91 -14.91 14.32
N ALA A 129 -20.14 -14.65 13.03
CA ALA A 129 -20.86 -15.59 12.17
C ALA A 129 -20.10 -16.94 12.02
N ASP A 130 -18.77 -16.91 11.97
CA ASP A 130 -17.93 -18.10 11.95
C ASP A 130 -18.00 -18.87 13.25
N TYR A 131 -18.06 -18.16 14.38
CA TYR A 131 -18.31 -18.76 15.69
C TYR A 131 -19.69 -19.42 15.73
N GLU A 132 -20.76 -18.74 15.34
CA GLU A 132 -22.13 -19.29 15.32
C GLU A 132 -22.24 -20.51 14.39
N ARG A 133 -21.61 -20.47 13.20
CA ARG A 133 -21.55 -21.63 12.30
C ARG A 133 -20.85 -22.82 12.92
N ARG A 134 -19.77 -22.59 13.68
CA ARG A 134 -19.06 -23.64 14.42
C ARG A 134 -19.89 -24.15 15.60
N ARG A 135 -20.61 -23.25 16.30
CA ARG A 135 -21.53 -23.57 17.39
C ARG A 135 -22.64 -24.53 16.95
N GLU A 136 -23.30 -24.25 15.83
CA GLU A 136 -24.33 -25.15 15.31
C GLU A 136 -23.76 -26.50 14.86
N ARG A 137 -22.57 -26.52 14.25
CA ARG A 137 -21.89 -27.77 13.88
C ARG A 137 -21.44 -28.57 15.11
N ALA A 138 -21.05 -27.90 16.18
CA ALA A 138 -20.62 -28.54 17.41
C ALA A 138 -21.75 -29.38 18.03
N LYS A 139 -23.02 -29.04 17.84
CA LYS A 139 -24.18 -29.84 18.31
C LYS A 139 -24.34 -31.18 17.58
N ALA A 140 -23.73 -31.34 16.41
CA ALA A 140 -23.78 -32.59 15.67
C ALA A 140 -22.82 -33.63 16.30
N PRO A 141 -23.17 -34.93 16.23
CA PRO A 141 -22.29 -35.99 16.69
C PRO A 141 -20.99 -36.05 15.88
N GLY A 142 -19.87 -36.26 16.57
CA GLY A 142 -18.52 -36.31 16.00
C GLY A 142 -17.64 -35.14 16.44
N PHE A 143 -16.34 -35.21 16.16
CA PHE A 143 -15.36 -34.19 16.54
C PHE A 143 -14.60 -33.70 15.30
N THR A 144 -14.50 -32.38 15.15
CA THR A 144 -13.59 -31.73 14.20
C THR A 144 -12.55 -30.97 14.98
N SER A 145 -11.28 -31.07 14.55
CA SER A 145 -10.19 -30.28 15.12
C SER A 145 -9.31 -29.74 13.98
N SER A 146 -8.87 -28.50 14.12
CA SER A 146 -7.95 -27.87 13.18
C SER A 146 -6.95 -27.03 13.93
N SER A 147 -5.69 -27.09 13.51
CA SER A 147 -4.62 -26.26 14.03
C SER A 147 -4.01 -25.43 12.90
N LYS A 148 -3.68 -24.18 13.20
CA LYS A 148 -2.92 -23.30 12.30
C LYS A 148 -1.73 -22.71 13.05
N VAL A 149 -0.60 -22.63 12.37
CA VAL A 149 0.58 -21.91 12.87
C VAL A 149 0.51 -20.48 12.33
N LEU A 150 0.50 -19.49 13.21
CA LEU A 150 0.54 -18.08 12.86
C LEU A 150 1.98 -17.63 12.60
N PRO A 151 2.18 -16.52 11.86
CA PRO A 151 3.47 -15.84 11.82
C PRO A 151 3.96 -15.53 13.24
N GLY A 152 5.16 -15.99 13.60
CA GLY A 152 5.69 -15.92 14.97
C GLY A 152 5.67 -17.24 15.75
N GLY A 153 5.20 -18.35 15.15
CA GLY A 153 5.30 -19.69 15.74
C GLY A 153 4.15 -20.06 16.68
N THR A 154 3.24 -19.13 16.98
CA THR A 154 2.03 -19.38 17.76
C THR A 154 1.11 -20.37 17.04
N ILE A 155 0.71 -21.44 17.72
CA ILE A 155 -0.22 -22.45 17.23
C ILE A 155 -1.60 -22.15 17.81
N VAL A 156 -2.59 -21.94 16.93
CA VAL A 156 -4.00 -21.83 17.30
C VAL A 156 -4.69 -23.13 16.93
N THR A 157 -5.31 -23.79 17.91
CA THR A 157 -6.06 -25.03 17.74
C THR A 157 -7.52 -24.79 18.09
N GLU A 158 -8.42 -25.17 17.19
CA GLU A 158 -9.86 -25.04 17.38
C GLU A 158 -10.47 -26.42 17.21
N SER A 159 -11.28 -26.84 18.19
CA SER A 159 -11.97 -28.13 18.16
C SER A 159 -13.44 -27.92 18.46
N TYR A 160 -14.32 -28.63 17.76
CA TYR A 160 -15.76 -28.55 17.98
C TYR A 160 -16.46 -29.87 17.69
N GLY A 161 -17.47 -30.21 18.48
CA GLY A 161 -18.20 -31.47 18.37
C GLY A 161 -18.88 -31.93 19.65
N ASN A 162 -19.93 -32.74 19.52
CA ASN A 162 -20.69 -33.32 20.64
C ASN A 162 -21.12 -32.30 21.72
N GLY A 163 -21.50 -31.09 21.32
CA GLY A 163 -21.92 -30.03 22.23
C GLY A 163 -20.80 -29.17 22.79
N ILE A 164 -19.54 -29.42 22.47
CA ILE A 164 -18.41 -28.69 23.03
C ILE A 164 -17.66 -27.97 21.92
N MET A 165 -17.27 -26.73 22.18
CA MET A 165 -16.31 -25.96 21.37
C MET A 165 -15.12 -25.58 22.23
N CYS A 166 -13.91 -25.93 21.79
CA CYS A 166 -12.67 -25.54 22.45
C CYS A 166 -11.80 -24.68 21.53
N HIS A 167 -11.22 -23.63 22.10
CA HIS A 167 -10.23 -22.78 21.47
C HIS A 167 -8.95 -22.81 22.31
N GLY A 168 -7.84 -23.16 21.66
CA GLY A 168 -6.53 -23.23 22.26
C GLY A 168 -5.53 -22.36 21.51
N VAL A 169 -4.65 -21.68 22.26
CA VAL A 169 -3.52 -20.92 21.73
C VAL A 169 -2.28 -21.37 22.47
N SER A 170 -1.20 -21.68 21.77
CA SER A 170 0.07 -22.04 22.38
C SER A 170 1.23 -21.41 21.64
N ASP A 171 2.23 -20.93 22.37
CA ASP A 171 3.50 -20.42 21.85
C ASP A 171 4.65 -20.97 22.68
N GLU A 172 5.87 -20.46 22.45
CA GLU A 172 7.09 -20.90 23.16
C GLU A 172 7.07 -20.58 24.67
N ASN A 173 6.20 -19.67 25.12
CA ASN A 173 6.17 -19.17 26.49
C ASN A 173 4.94 -19.61 27.27
N SER A 174 3.85 -19.98 26.60
CA SER A 174 2.57 -20.24 27.25
C SER A 174 1.61 -21.08 26.41
N ALA A 175 0.61 -21.65 27.07
CA ALA A 175 -0.55 -22.25 26.43
C ALA A 175 -1.83 -21.86 27.18
N TYR A 176 -2.86 -21.56 26.42
CA TYR A 176 -4.21 -21.23 26.88
C TYR A 176 -5.21 -22.13 26.17
N THR A 177 -6.24 -22.56 26.89
CA THR A 177 -7.38 -23.26 26.30
C THR A 177 -8.66 -22.85 27.02
N SER A 178 -9.69 -22.56 26.24
CA SER A 178 -11.06 -22.32 26.69
C SER A 178 -11.98 -23.30 26.01
N CYS A 179 -12.97 -23.82 26.73
CA CYS A 179 -14.02 -24.65 26.16
C CYS A 179 -15.38 -24.13 26.60
N ASP A 180 -16.29 -24.02 25.63
CA ASP A 180 -17.69 -23.63 25.81
C ASP A 180 -18.57 -24.88 25.58
N ASP A 181 -19.55 -25.09 26.45
CA ASP A 181 -20.70 -25.96 26.13
C ASP A 181 -21.68 -25.14 25.28
N VAL A 182 -22.03 -25.67 24.11
CA VAL A 182 -22.87 -24.98 23.12
C VAL A 182 -24.34 -25.36 23.19
N HIS A 183 -24.71 -26.28 24.09
CA HIS A 183 -26.10 -26.65 24.36
C HIS A 183 -26.84 -25.63 25.25
N ASP A 184 -26.12 -24.76 25.95
CA ASP A 184 -26.64 -23.69 26.81
C ASP A 184 -26.96 -22.40 26.05
#